data_AF-A0A1Q8EPQ1-F1
#
_entry.id   AF-A0A1Q8EPQ1-F1
#
_cell.length_a   1.000
_cell.length_b   1.000
_cell.length_c   1.000
_cell.angle_alpha   90.00
_cell.angle_beta   90.00
_cell.angle_gamma   90.00
#
_symmetry.space_group_name_H-M   'P 1'
#
loop_
_entity.id
_entity.type
_entity.pdbx_description
1 polymer ?
#
loop_
_entity_poly.entity_id
_entity_poly.type
_entity_poly.pdbx_seq_one_letter_code
_entity_poly.pdbx_strand_id
1 'polypeptide(L)'
;MARTKIQPAEAVDLPALNGEMLTASQNSMATMQASHSEERDMVNQLLGQAQMAGAFEEFSRTVRTSKLAFVKENKLYRAIAGRKSPHGAEIMTGSWEEFCALLGRSVDQVDRDISNLRAFGEEALDSMSRMGIGYREMRQYRRLPEDQKTALIEVAKTGDKDAFVDLAEEIIAKHAKEKEELTQRLDETNADYEAQSEVMARKTTELDKTKQELEKTRKRLKSMPANEVAKELRQEVAAVAYEAEANILGSLREGFAKLEEHAAESGEDHRTFKAGLIRQLEITLAAVRSEFHLPEQVDTDGGPTWLNAAEA
;
A
#
# COMPACT_ATOMS: atom_id res chain seq x y z
N MET A 1 -117.90 48.48 -2.58
CA MET A 1 -117.32 47.10 -2.64
C MET A 1 -115.97 47.23 -3.35
N ALA A 2 -114.83 46.68 -2.95
CA ALA A 2 -114.38 45.94 -1.79
C ALA A 2 -112.86 46.23 -1.67
N ARG A 3 -112.32 46.38 -0.44
CA ARG A 3 -110.88 46.52 -0.21
C ARG A 3 -110.23 45.15 -0.43
N THR A 4 -109.37 45.03 -1.45
CA THR A 4 -108.57 43.82 -1.68
C THR A 4 -107.47 43.75 -0.62
N LYS A 5 -107.49 42.68 0.19
CA LYS A 5 -106.54 42.43 1.27
C LYS A 5 -105.22 41.96 0.66
N ILE A 6 -104.13 42.69 0.90
CA ILE A 6 -102.77 42.26 0.54
C ILE A 6 -102.41 41.05 1.41
N GLN A 7 -102.08 39.93 0.78
CA GLN A 7 -101.60 38.73 1.48
C GLN A 7 -100.17 38.97 1.99
N PRO A 8 -99.80 38.44 3.16
CA PRO A 8 -98.43 38.56 3.66
C PRO A 8 -97.52 37.74 2.75
N ALA A 9 -96.36 38.30 2.39
CA ALA A 9 -95.34 37.59 1.64
C ALA A 9 -94.91 36.34 2.44
N GLU A 10 -94.85 35.18 1.77
CA GLU A 10 -94.29 33.95 2.34
C GLU A 10 -92.87 34.23 2.82
N ALA A 11 -92.60 33.89 4.09
CA ALA A 11 -91.26 33.95 4.64
C ALA A 11 -90.39 32.96 3.87
N VAL A 12 -89.41 33.47 3.13
CA VAL A 12 -88.39 32.65 2.47
C VAL A 12 -87.60 31.95 3.57
N ASP A 13 -87.80 30.64 3.70
CA ASP A 13 -87.05 29.82 4.65
C ASP A 13 -85.63 29.66 4.11
N LEU A 14 -84.72 30.46 4.64
CA LEU A 14 -83.31 30.41 4.26
C LEU A 14 -82.72 29.09 4.79
N PRO A 15 -81.97 28.34 3.97
CA PRO A 15 -81.38 27.09 4.41
C PRO A 15 -80.50 27.32 5.65
N ALA A 16 -80.67 26.45 6.65
CA ALA A 16 -79.91 26.53 7.90
C ALA A 16 -78.41 26.49 7.60
N LEU A 17 -77.69 27.49 8.11
CA LEU A 17 -76.25 27.63 7.93
C LEU A 17 -75.56 26.38 8.49
N ASN A 18 -74.87 25.63 7.62
CA ASN A 18 -74.25 24.37 8.01
C ASN A 18 -72.98 24.63 8.85
N GLY A 19 -73.15 24.71 10.17
CA GLY A 19 -72.12 25.13 11.12
C GLY A 19 -70.85 24.27 11.11
N GLU A 20 -70.95 22.98 10.82
CA GLU A 20 -69.77 22.09 10.70
C GLU A 20 -68.91 22.46 9.49
N MET A 21 -69.53 22.68 8.33
CA MET A 21 -68.82 23.12 7.12
C MET A 21 -68.16 24.49 7.30
N LEU A 22 -68.83 25.41 8.00
CA LEU A 22 -68.26 26.73 8.31
C LEU A 22 -67.04 26.61 9.22
N THR A 23 -67.10 25.75 10.23
CA THR A 23 -66.01 25.51 11.18
C THR A 23 -64.83 24.80 10.52
N ALA A 24 -65.10 23.81 9.65
CA ALA A 24 -64.08 23.14 8.86
C ALA A 24 -63.38 24.12 7.90
N SER A 25 -64.13 25.01 7.25
CA SER A 25 -63.58 26.05 6.39
C SER A 25 -62.73 27.05 7.19
N GLN A 26 -63.21 27.53 8.34
CA GLN A 26 -62.43 28.40 9.24
C GLN A 26 -61.13 27.74 9.72
N ASN A 27 -61.17 26.48 10.12
CA ASN A 27 -59.97 25.75 10.55
C ASN A 27 -58.98 25.58 9.38
N SER A 28 -59.45 25.28 8.17
CA SER A 28 -58.60 25.19 6.98
C SER A 28 -57.94 26.53 6.65
N MET A 29 -58.68 27.63 6.77
CA MET A 29 -58.21 28.98 6.51
C MET A 29 -57.20 29.45 7.57
N ALA A 30 -57.44 29.11 8.85
CA ALA A 30 -56.50 29.34 9.94
C ALA A 30 -55.21 28.54 9.78
N THR A 31 -55.30 27.30 9.28
CA THR A 31 -54.12 26.47 8.99
C THR A 31 -53.33 27.03 7.82
N MET A 32 -53.99 27.54 6.77
CA MET A 32 -53.33 28.23 5.65
C MET A 32 -52.71 29.57 6.06
N GLN A 33 -53.34 30.34 6.95
CA GLN A 33 -52.76 31.55 7.52
C GLN A 33 -51.55 31.24 8.40
N ALA A 34 -51.60 30.17 9.18
CA ALA A 34 -50.46 29.70 9.97
C ALA A 34 -49.33 29.15 9.08
N SER A 35 -49.65 28.62 7.89
CA SER A 35 -48.62 28.15 6.95
C SER A 35 -47.92 29.29 6.20
N HIS A 36 -48.61 30.42 6.00
CA HIS A 36 -48.12 31.66 5.39
C HIS A 36 -48.04 32.79 6.43
N SER A 37 -47.47 32.50 7.61
CA SER A 37 -47.25 33.55 8.59
C SER A 37 -46.15 34.51 8.11
N GLU A 38 -46.34 35.81 8.36
CA GLU A 38 -45.35 36.86 8.05
C GLU A 38 -43.97 36.55 8.67
N GLU A 39 -43.96 35.88 9.82
CA GLU A 39 -42.73 35.38 10.47
C GLU A 39 -42.00 34.31 9.64
N ARG A 40 -42.72 33.37 9.00
CA ARG A 40 -42.10 32.35 8.13
C ARG A 40 -41.52 32.96 6.87
N ASP A 41 -42.22 33.92 6.28
CA ASP A 41 -41.72 34.63 5.09
C ASP A 41 -40.47 35.44 5.43
N MET A 42 -40.45 36.12 6.57
CA MET A 42 -39.27 36.81 7.10
C MET A 42 -38.11 35.83 7.35
N VAL A 43 -38.35 34.68 7.98
CA VAL A 43 -37.31 33.67 8.22
C VAL A 43 -36.75 33.12 6.91
N ASN A 44 -37.58 32.86 5.90
CA ASN A 44 -37.13 32.40 4.60
C ASN A 44 -36.30 33.47 3.88
N GLN A 45 -36.68 34.75 3.98
CA GLN A 45 -35.91 35.86 3.43
C GLN A 45 -34.54 35.98 4.13
N LEU A 46 -34.52 35.92 5.47
CA LEU A 46 -33.28 35.97 6.25
C LEU A 46 -32.38 34.76 5.98
N LEU A 47 -32.96 33.56 5.80
CA LEU A 47 -32.23 32.36 5.39
C LEU A 47 -31.58 32.56 4.02
N GLY A 48 -32.31 33.11 3.05
CA GLY A 48 -31.75 33.42 1.72
C GLY A 48 -30.62 34.46 1.79
N GLN A 49 -30.78 35.50 2.61
CA GLN A 49 -29.72 36.50 2.83
C GLN A 49 -28.48 35.89 3.49
N ALA A 50 -28.66 35.01 4.48
CA ALA A 50 -27.56 34.29 5.12
C ALA A 50 -26.84 33.35 4.15
N GLN A 51 -27.59 32.61 3.31
CA GLN A 51 -27.04 31.77 2.26
C GLN A 51 -26.25 32.58 1.24
N MET A 52 -26.77 33.75 0.83
CA MET A 52 -26.05 34.67 -0.07
C MET A 52 -24.75 35.19 0.57
N ALA A 53 -24.79 35.57 1.85
CA ALA A 53 -23.60 36.02 2.57
C ALA A 53 -22.54 34.92 2.68
N GLY A 54 -22.96 33.67 2.93
CA GLY A 54 -22.07 32.50 2.94
C GLY A 54 -21.41 32.26 1.59
N ALA A 55 -22.18 32.27 0.50
CA ALA A 55 -21.65 32.10 -0.86
C ALA A 55 -20.65 33.21 -1.24
N PHE A 56 -20.89 34.45 -0.80
CA PHE A 56 -19.96 35.56 -1.00
C PHE A 56 -18.66 35.38 -0.19
N GLU A 57 -18.75 34.85 1.03
CA GLU A 57 -17.58 34.55 1.85
C GLU A 57 -16.69 33.49 1.20
N GLU A 58 -17.29 32.40 0.70
CA GLU A 58 -16.59 31.32 0.00
C GLU A 58 -15.88 31.84 -1.25
N PHE A 59 -16.60 32.56 -2.12
CA PHE A 59 -16.01 33.16 -3.31
C PHE A 59 -14.84 34.11 -2.95
N SER A 60 -15.05 34.99 -1.97
CA SER A 60 -14.02 35.93 -1.51
C SER A 60 -12.81 35.21 -0.89
N ARG A 61 -13.01 34.03 -0.30
CA ARG A 61 -11.94 33.20 0.26
C ARG A 61 -11.03 32.69 -0.84
N THR A 62 -11.56 32.16 -1.94
CA THR A 62 -10.75 31.62 -3.02
C THR A 62 -10.00 32.71 -3.78
N VAL A 63 -10.67 33.83 -4.08
CA VAL A 63 -10.01 35.01 -4.67
C VAL A 63 -8.89 35.50 -3.77
N ARG A 64 -9.13 35.62 -2.45
CA ARG A 64 -8.09 36.01 -1.48
C ARG A 64 -6.91 35.04 -1.53
N THR A 65 -7.16 33.73 -1.47
CA THR A 65 -6.11 32.71 -1.52
C THR A 65 -5.30 32.79 -2.81
N SER A 66 -5.94 33.02 -3.95
CA SER A 66 -5.29 33.24 -5.25
C SER A 66 -4.36 34.46 -5.22
N LYS A 67 -4.80 35.58 -4.63
CA LYS A 67 -3.94 36.76 -4.44
C LYS A 67 -2.80 36.52 -3.46
N LEU A 68 -3.04 35.78 -2.37
CA LEU A 68 -2.00 35.43 -1.41
C LEU A 68 -0.94 34.50 -2.03
N ALA A 69 -1.36 33.54 -2.86
CA ALA A 69 -0.46 32.70 -3.63
C ALA A 69 0.43 33.54 -4.55
N PHE A 70 -0.17 34.46 -5.31
CA PHE A 70 0.55 35.38 -6.19
C PHE A 70 1.56 36.27 -5.42
N VAL A 71 1.15 36.85 -4.28
CA VAL A 71 2.04 37.64 -3.43
C VAL A 71 3.21 36.81 -2.91
N LYS A 72 2.95 35.56 -2.48
CA LYS A 72 3.97 34.68 -1.93
C LYS A 72 4.97 34.21 -2.99
N GLU A 73 4.50 33.83 -4.18
CA GLU A 73 5.32 33.38 -5.31
C GLU A 73 6.25 34.48 -5.82
N ASN A 74 5.72 35.69 -5.97
CA ASN A 74 6.48 36.84 -6.46
C ASN A 74 7.22 37.58 -5.35
N LYS A 75 7.16 37.09 -4.11
CA LYS A 75 7.78 37.72 -2.92
C LYS A 75 7.38 39.19 -2.72
N LEU A 76 6.18 39.58 -3.15
CA LEU A 76 5.69 40.96 -3.08
C LEU A 76 5.53 41.45 -1.63
N TYR A 77 5.37 40.52 -0.68
CA TYR A 77 5.35 40.83 0.75
C TYR A 77 6.61 41.58 1.22
N ARG A 78 7.76 41.42 0.55
CA ARG A 78 9.01 42.14 0.90
C ARG A 78 8.89 43.65 0.72
N ALA A 79 7.97 44.13 -0.12
CA ALA A 79 7.76 45.56 -0.36
C ALA A 79 7.19 46.32 0.86
N ILE A 80 6.79 45.61 1.92
CA ILE A 80 6.37 46.22 3.18
C ILE A 80 7.56 46.52 4.11
N ALA A 81 8.77 46.05 3.79
CA ALA A 81 9.96 46.32 4.58
C ALA A 81 10.17 47.83 4.76
N GLY A 82 10.51 48.26 5.98
CA GLY A 82 10.72 49.68 6.30
C GLY A 82 9.44 50.46 6.60
N ARG A 83 8.25 49.86 6.46
CA ARG A 83 6.98 50.48 6.89
C ARG A 83 6.78 50.30 8.40
N LYS A 84 6.02 51.20 9.02
CA LYS A 84 5.62 51.05 10.43
C LYS A 84 4.44 50.08 10.55
N SER A 85 4.48 49.20 11.54
CA SER A 85 3.37 48.30 11.85
C SER A 85 2.13 49.10 12.30
N PRO A 86 0.91 48.73 11.86
CA PRO A 86 -0.33 49.33 12.37
C PRO A 86 -0.60 49.05 13.87
N HIS A 87 0.10 48.08 14.46
CA HIS A 87 -0.14 47.63 15.85
C HIS A 87 1.03 47.95 16.79
N GLY A 88 2.03 48.75 16.36
CA GLY A 88 3.16 49.14 17.19
C GLY A 88 4.13 50.11 16.52
N ALA A 89 5.17 50.53 17.26
CA ALA A 89 6.21 51.41 16.74
C ALA A 89 7.29 50.66 15.92
N GLU A 90 7.20 49.34 15.85
CA GLU A 90 8.17 48.47 15.17
C GLU A 90 8.14 48.67 13.66
N ILE A 91 9.34 48.66 13.08
CA ILE A 91 9.56 48.73 11.64
C ILE A 91 9.52 47.31 11.09
N MET A 92 8.69 47.10 10.08
CA MET A 92 8.49 45.79 9.46
C MET A 92 9.75 45.36 8.71
N THR A 93 10.12 44.09 8.87
CA THR A 93 11.27 43.47 8.19
C THR A 93 10.96 43.05 6.75
N GLY A 94 9.68 42.91 6.41
CA GLY A 94 9.22 42.43 5.10
C GLY A 94 9.13 40.91 5.02
N SER A 95 8.79 40.26 6.12
CA SER A 95 8.62 38.81 6.18
C SER A 95 7.22 38.36 5.71
N TRP A 96 7.08 37.08 5.35
CA TRP A 96 5.77 36.52 4.99
C TRP A 96 4.81 36.47 6.18
N GLU A 97 5.37 36.22 7.37
CA GLU A 97 4.61 36.16 8.62
C GLU A 97 4.02 37.52 8.99
N GLU A 98 4.83 38.58 8.89
CA GLU A 98 4.37 39.96 9.07
C GLU A 98 3.24 40.32 8.10
N PHE A 99 3.36 39.94 6.83
CA PHE A 99 2.33 40.19 5.83
C PHE A 99 1.02 39.46 6.15
N CYS A 100 1.09 38.21 6.61
CA CYS A 100 -0.10 37.46 7.06
C CYS A 100 -0.72 38.06 8.33
N ALA A 101 0.12 38.51 9.28
CA ALA A 101 -0.32 39.15 10.52
C ALA A 101 -1.06 40.46 10.25
N LEU A 102 -0.64 41.26 9.26
CA LEU A 102 -1.38 42.47 8.82
C LEU A 102 -2.80 42.17 8.36
N LEU A 103 -3.04 40.96 7.84
CA LEU A 103 -4.35 40.49 7.38
C LEU A 103 -5.13 39.77 8.49
N GLY A 104 -4.60 39.72 9.73
CA GLY A 104 -5.20 39.01 10.85
C GLY A 104 -5.26 37.50 10.64
N ARG A 105 -4.30 36.92 9.91
CA ARG A 105 -4.29 35.50 9.52
C ARG A 105 -2.99 34.83 9.96
N SER A 106 -3.09 33.58 10.42
CA SER A 106 -1.91 32.76 10.67
C SER A 106 -1.26 32.30 9.36
N VAL A 107 0.07 32.23 9.34
CA VAL A 107 0.83 31.68 8.21
C VAL A 107 0.39 30.26 7.89
N ASP A 108 0.20 29.43 8.92
CA ASP A 108 -0.21 28.03 8.75
C ASP A 108 -1.56 27.87 8.06
N GLN A 109 -2.52 28.76 8.33
CA GLN A 109 -3.80 28.75 7.64
C GLN A 109 -3.64 29.16 6.18
N VAL A 110 -2.95 30.28 5.93
CA VAL A 110 -2.75 30.78 4.56
C VAL A 110 -1.99 29.78 3.71
N ASP A 111 -0.97 29.14 4.27
CA ASP A 111 -0.15 28.16 3.57
C ASP A 111 -0.93 26.88 3.25
N ARG A 112 -1.83 26.46 4.14
CA ARG A 112 -2.78 25.37 3.86
C ARG A 112 -3.75 25.74 2.74
N ASP A 113 -4.29 26.96 2.75
CA ASP A 113 -5.20 27.45 1.72
C ASP A 113 -4.49 27.48 0.35
N ILE A 114 -3.29 28.04 0.28
CA ILE A 114 -2.46 28.06 -0.93
C ILE A 114 -2.14 26.63 -1.40
N SER A 115 -1.84 25.71 -0.48
CA SER A 115 -1.56 24.33 -0.86
C SER A 115 -2.79 23.62 -1.43
N ASN A 116 -3.98 23.87 -0.88
CA ASN A 116 -5.23 23.33 -1.44
C ASN A 116 -5.50 23.94 -2.83
N LEU A 117 -5.35 25.27 -2.97
CA LEU A 117 -5.52 25.96 -4.25
C LEU A 117 -4.58 25.40 -5.33
N ARG A 118 -3.30 25.20 -5.02
CA ARG A 118 -2.33 24.65 -5.97
C ARG A 118 -2.62 23.20 -6.34
N ALA A 119 -3.17 22.42 -5.41
CA ALA A 119 -3.43 21.01 -5.65
C ALA A 119 -4.69 20.78 -6.49
N PHE A 120 -5.75 21.56 -6.28
CA PHE A 120 -7.05 21.33 -6.92
C PHE A 120 -7.41 22.36 -8.00
N GLY A 121 -6.82 23.57 -7.95
CA GLY A 121 -7.26 24.70 -8.74
C GLY A 121 -8.43 25.46 -8.12
N GLU A 122 -8.69 26.67 -8.63
CA GLU A 122 -9.72 27.60 -8.10
C GLU A 122 -11.14 27.04 -8.23
N GLU A 123 -11.52 26.58 -9.43
CA GLU A 123 -12.87 26.09 -9.73
C GLU A 123 -13.25 24.83 -8.94
N ALA A 124 -12.33 23.87 -8.85
CA ALA A 124 -12.56 22.65 -8.09
C ALA A 124 -12.57 22.93 -6.59
N LEU A 125 -11.69 23.80 -6.07
CA LEU A 125 -11.68 24.15 -4.66
C LEU A 125 -12.99 24.84 -4.23
N ASP A 126 -13.50 25.75 -5.06
CA ASP A 126 -14.81 26.38 -4.85
C ASP A 126 -15.92 25.35 -4.80
N SER A 127 -15.98 24.46 -5.79
CA SER A 127 -16.99 23.41 -5.86
C SER A 127 -16.90 22.46 -4.66
N MET A 128 -15.68 22.06 -4.27
CA MET A 128 -15.44 21.23 -3.09
C MET A 128 -15.91 21.93 -1.80
N SER A 129 -15.64 23.22 -1.65
CA SER A 129 -16.12 23.97 -0.49
C SER A 129 -17.65 24.07 -0.44
N ARG A 130 -18.31 24.32 -1.59
CA ARG A 130 -19.78 24.35 -1.72
C ARG A 130 -20.42 23.00 -1.40
N MET A 131 -19.76 21.90 -1.79
CA MET A 131 -20.18 20.53 -1.44
C MET A 131 -19.98 20.20 0.05
N GLY A 132 -19.35 21.09 0.82
CA GLY A 132 -19.08 20.93 2.24
C GLY A 132 -17.85 20.07 2.53
N ILE A 133 -16.95 19.87 1.56
CA ILE A 133 -15.70 19.14 1.76
C ILE A 133 -14.78 20.00 2.62
N GLY A 134 -14.36 19.47 3.77
CA GLY A 134 -13.53 20.16 4.73
C GLY A 134 -12.03 19.99 4.50
N TYR A 135 -11.23 20.72 5.29
CA TYR A 135 -9.76 20.64 5.25
C TYR A 135 -9.21 19.24 5.50
N ARG A 136 -9.91 18.40 6.27
CA ARG A 136 -9.48 17.04 6.59
C ARG A 136 -9.47 16.16 5.33
N GLU A 137 -10.55 16.21 4.57
CA GLU A 137 -10.74 15.45 3.34
C GLU A 137 -9.81 15.99 2.25
N MET A 138 -9.76 17.32 2.07
CA MET A 138 -8.81 17.96 1.14
C MET A 138 -7.36 17.56 1.43
N ARG A 139 -6.97 17.39 2.69
CA ARG A 139 -5.64 16.91 3.05
C ARG A 139 -5.40 15.46 2.63
N GLN A 140 -6.42 14.60 2.70
CA GLN A 140 -6.31 13.22 2.22
C GLN A 140 -6.19 13.22 0.68
N TYR A 141 -7.03 13.98 -0.02
CA TYR A 141 -7.02 14.03 -1.47
C TYR A 141 -5.74 14.64 -2.05
N ARG A 142 -5.11 15.60 -1.33
CA ARG A 142 -3.79 16.13 -1.71
C ARG A 142 -2.67 15.08 -1.71
N ARG A 143 -2.83 13.99 -0.97
CA ARG A 143 -1.83 12.90 -0.86
C ARG A 143 -2.00 11.85 -1.95
N LEU A 144 -3.08 11.93 -2.73
CA LEU A 144 -3.31 11.00 -3.83
C LEU A 144 -2.32 11.25 -4.97
N PRO A 145 -1.98 10.20 -5.74
CA PRO A 145 -1.28 10.32 -7.01
C PRO A 145 -1.94 11.35 -7.94
N GLU A 146 -1.14 12.00 -8.80
CA GLU A 146 -1.64 13.09 -9.66
C GLU A 146 -2.80 12.63 -10.55
N ASP A 147 -2.75 11.43 -11.13
CA ASP A 147 -3.80 10.89 -12.02
C ASP A 147 -5.16 10.73 -11.30
N GLN A 148 -5.14 10.41 -10.01
CA GLN A 148 -6.36 10.24 -9.22
C GLN A 148 -6.87 11.59 -8.70
N LYS A 149 -5.95 12.51 -8.41
CA LYS A 149 -6.28 13.87 -8.04
C LYS A 149 -6.94 14.61 -9.20
N THR A 150 -6.45 14.44 -10.43
CA THR A 150 -7.09 15.01 -11.63
C THR A 150 -8.49 14.46 -11.85
N ALA A 151 -8.69 13.14 -11.69
CA ALA A 151 -10.02 12.54 -11.75
C ALA A 151 -10.99 13.15 -10.71
N LEU A 152 -10.54 13.34 -9.47
CA LEU A 152 -11.33 14.01 -8.43
C LEU A 152 -11.61 15.48 -8.76
N ILE A 153 -10.66 16.20 -9.36
CA ILE A 153 -10.84 17.59 -9.80
C ILE A 153 -11.91 17.68 -10.89
N GLU A 154 -11.92 16.75 -11.85
CA GLU A 154 -12.90 16.72 -12.93
C GLU A 154 -14.31 16.49 -12.39
N VAL A 155 -14.49 15.52 -11.48
CA VAL A 155 -15.78 15.28 -10.82
C VAL A 155 -16.15 16.45 -9.91
N ALA A 156 -15.21 17.06 -9.21
CA ALA A 156 -15.51 18.24 -8.38
C ALA A 156 -16.10 19.39 -9.19
N LYS A 157 -15.65 19.60 -10.43
CA LYS A 157 -16.17 20.66 -11.31
C LYS A 157 -17.62 20.45 -11.74
N THR A 158 -18.13 19.23 -11.72
CA THR A 158 -19.54 18.97 -12.02
C THR A 158 -20.47 19.43 -10.88
N GLY A 159 -19.92 19.59 -9.67
CA GLY A 159 -20.66 19.98 -8.47
C GLY A 159 -21.53 18.87 -7.89
N ASP A 160 -21.39 17.64 -8.39
CA ASP A 160 -22.10 16.47 -7.86
C ASP A 160 -21.35 15.90 -6.66
N LYS A 161 -21.94 16.09 -5.47
CA LYS A 161 -21.37 15.64 -4.20
C LYS A 161 -21.35 14.12 -4.10
N ASP A 162 -22.41 13.46 -4.55
CA ASP A 162 -22.56 12.01 -4.36
C ASP A 162 -21.54 11.29 -5.25
N ALA A 163 -21.43 11.71 -6.53
CA ALA A 163 -20.41 11.19 -7.43
C ALA A 163 -18.98 11.46 -6.94
N PHE A 164 -18.72 12.62 -6.35
CA PHE A 164 -17.41 12.94 -5.79
C PHE A 164 -17.03 12.02 -4.63
N VAL A 165 -17.97 11.82 -3.68
CA VAL A 165 -17.74 10.99 -2.50
C VAL A 165 -17.53 9.54 -2.91
N ASP A 166 -18.34 9.00 -3.83
CA ASP A 166 -18.22 7.63 -4.32
C ASP A 166 -16.85 7.38 -4.96
N LEU A 167 -16.39 8.29 -5.83
CA LEU A 167 -15.07 8.18 -6.46
C LEU A 167 -13.94 8.27 -5.42
N ALA A 168 -14.06 9.18 -4.45
CA ALA A 168 -13.09 9.34 -3.39
C ALA A 168 -12.98 8.07 -2.53
N GLU A 169 -14.11 7.47 -2.17
CA GLU A 169 -14.16 6.21 -1.41
C GLU A 169 -13.56 5.04 -2.20
N GLU A 170 -13.87 4.92 -3.49
CA GLU A 170 -13.29 3.88 -4.36
C GLU A 170 -11.76 4.02 -4.43
N ILE A 171 -11.25 5.24 -4.63
CA ILE A 171 -9.82 5.51 -4.70
C ILE A 171 -9.14 5.16 -3.37
N ILE A 172 -9.70 5.60 -2.24
CA ILE A 172 -9.14 5.33 -0.92
C ILE A 172 -9.15 3.83 -0.62
N ALA A 173 -10.22 3.12 -0.98
CA ALA A 173 -10.32 1.68 -0.79
C ALA A 173 -9.30 0.91 -1.62
N LYS A 174 -9.08 1.30 -2.89
CA LYS A 174 -8.04 0.71 -3.75
C LYS A 174 -6.65 0.92 -3.16
N HIS A 175 -6.33 2.15 -2.75
CA HIS A 175 -5.03 2.45 -2.12
C HIS A 175 -4.80 1.68 -0.83
N ALA A 176 -5.83 1.51 0.00
CA ALA A 176 -5.72 0.73 1.23
C ALA A 176 -5.35 -0.73 0.93
N LYS A 177 -6.00 -1.34 -0.06
CA LYS A 177 -5.71 -2.72 -0.51
C LYS A 177 -4.33 -2.84 -1.13
N GLU A 178 -3.97 -1.97 -2.07
CA GLU A 178 -2.65 -1.96 -2.72
C GLU A 178 -1.54 -1.80 -1.69
N LYS A 179 -1.74 -0.93 -0.69
CA LYS A 179 -0.77 -0.75 0.39
C LYS A 179 -0.62 -2.02 1.22
N GLU A 180 -1.72 -2.68 1.58
CA GLU A 180 -1.70 -3.93 2.33
C GLU A 180 -0.97 -5.04 1.56
N GLU A 181 -1.29 -5.23 0.29
CA GLU A 181 -0.63 -6.19 -0.60
C GLU A 181 0.87 -5.90 -0.75
N LEU A 182 1.25 -4.64 -0.93
CA LEU A 182 2.66 -4.26 -1.03
C LEU A 182 3.40 -4.47 0.29
N THR A 183 2.77 -4.20 1.44
CA THR A 183 3.39 -4.48 2.74
C THR A 183 3.60 -5.97 2.96
N GLN A 184 2.61 -6.80 2.61
CA GLN A 184 2.74 -8.26 2.72
C GLN A 184 3.87 -8.78 1.83
N ARG A 185 3.92 -8.35 0.56
CA ARG A 185 5.01 -8.73 -0.35
C ARG A 185 6.37 -8.27 0.15
N LEU A 186 6.46 -7.07 0.72
CA LEU A 186 7.71 -6.56 1.26
C LEU A 186 8.17 -7.43 2.43
N ASP A 187 7.28 -7.76 3.36
CA ASP A 187 7.57 -8.62 4.51
C ASP A 187 8.01 -10.03 4.06
N GLU A 188 7.33 -10.61 3.07
CA GLU A 188 7.71 -11.90 2.45
C GLU A 188 9.12 -11.82 1.84
N THR A 189 9.38 -10.80 1.02
CA THR A 189 10.72 -10.66 0.39
C THR A 189 11.83 -10.42 1.40
N ASN A 190 11.55 -9.71 2.50
CA ASN A 190 12.52 -9.52 3.57
C ASN A 190 12.80 -10.84 4.31
N ALA A 191 11.76 -11.62 4.62
CA ALA A 191 11.93 -12.93 5.25
C ALA A 191 12.74 -13.88 4.36
N ASP A 192 12.48 -13.90 3.05
CA ASP A 192 13.25 -14.67 2.08
C ASP A 192 14.71 -14.22 2.02
N TYR A 193 14.95 -12.90 2.02
CA TYR A 193 16.30 -12.34 1.99
C TYR A 193 17.07 -12.67 3.27
N GLU A 194 16.43 -12.57 4.44
CA GLU A 194 17.01 -12.96 5.72
C GLU A 194 17.38 -14.45 5.73
N ALA A 195 16.47 -15.33 5.32
CA ALA A 195 16.73 -16.77 5.22
C ALA A 195 17.90 -17.09 4.26
N GLN A 196 17.96 -16.43 3.10
CA GLN A 196 19.07 -16.58 2.16
C GLN A 196 20.39 -16.09 2.78
N SER A 197 20.37 -14.96 3.47
CA SER A 197 21.56 -14.40 4.12
C SER A 197 22.11 -15.34 5.20
N GLU A 198 21.25 -15.98 5.99
CA GLU A 198 21.65 -16.97 7.00
C GLU A 198 22.28 -18.21 6.36
N VAL A 199 21.66 -18.75 5.30
CA VAL A 199 22.20 -19.91 4.59
C VAL A 199 23.55 -19.58 3.98
N MET A 200 23.70 -18.39 3.38
CA MET A 200 24.96 -17.93 2.82
C MET A 200 26.03 -17.78 3.91
N ALA A 201 25.69 -17.22 5.07
CA ALA A 201 26.60 -17.12 6.21
C ALA A 201 27.03 -18.49 6.74
N ARG A 202 26.12 -19.46 6.83
CA ARG A 202 26.46 -20.84 7.21
C ARG A 202 27.42 -21.46 6.20
N LYS A 203 27.09 -21.39 4.90
CA LYS A 203 27.94 -21.93 3.83
C LYS A 203 29.34 -21.30 3.79
N THR A 204 29.46 -19.99 3.98
CA THR A 204 30.77 -19.33 4.01
C THR A 204 31.61 -19.81 5.19
N THR A 205 31.02 -19.95 6.37
CA THR A 205 31.74 -20.48 7.54
C THR A 205 32.19 -21.94 7.36
N GLU A 206 31.38 -22.79 6.73
CA GLU A 206 31.76 -24.17 6.40
C GLU A 206 32.86 -24.23 5.35
N LEU A 207 32.78 -23.40 4.31
CA LEU A 207 33.83 -23.28 3.29
C LEU A 207 35.16 -22.82 3.90
N ASP A 208 35.14 -21.88 4.83
CA ASP A 208 36.36 -21.42 5.48
C ASP A 208 36.95 -22.49 6.41
N LYS A 209 36.11 -23.23 7.15
CA LYS A 209 36.55 -24.36 7.98
C LYS A 209 37.21 -25.46 7.15
N THR A 210 36.55 -25.91 6.08
CA THR A 210 37.05 -26.95 5.19
C THR A 210 38.36 -26.54 4.50
N LYS A 211 38.50 -25.28 4.07
CA LYS A 211 39.77 -24.74 3.55
C LYS A 211 40.88 -24.80 4.60
N GLN A 212 40.60 -24.39 5.84
CA GLN A 212 41.60 -24.43 6.91
C GLN A 212 42.03 -25.86 7.25
N GLU A 213 41.09 -26.81 7.29
CA GLU A 213 41.40 -28.23 7.50
C GLU A 213 42.26 -28.78 6.38
N LEU A 214 41.92 -28.48 5.13
CA LEU A 214 42.68 -28.89 3.95
C LEU A 214 44.09 -28.30 3.91
N GLU A 215 44.29 -27.06 4.39
CA GLU A 215 45.63 -26.51 4.55
C GLU A 215 46.42 -27.17 5.68
N LYS A 216 45.77 -27.52 6.80
CA LYS A 216 46.40 -28.23 7.92
C LYS A 216 46.86 -29.63 7.52
N THR A 217 46.01 -30.40 6.83
CA THR A 217 46.37 -31.74 6.32
C THR A 217 47.53 -31.65 5.32
N ARG A 218 47.47 -30.72 4.37
CA ARG A 218 48.57 -30.46 3.42
C ARG A 218 49.90 -30.14 4.12
N LYS A 219 49.88 -29.34 5.20
CA LYS A 219 51.10 -29.02 5.96
C LYS A 219 51.62 -30.21 6.74
N ARG A 220 50.74 -31.02 7.36
CA ARG A 220 51.11 -32.24 8.09
C ARG A 220 51.79 -33.26 7.17
N LEU A 221 51.20 -33.54 6.01
CA LEU A 221 51.73 -34.47 5.01
C LEU A 221 53.13 -34.07 4.51
N LYS A 222 53.46 -32.77 4.46
CA LYS A 222 54.80 -32.29 4.07
C LYS A 222 55.87 -32.48 5.14
N SER A 223 55.50 -32.72 6.40
CA SER A 223 56.43 -32.74 7.54
C SER A 223 56.80 -34.13 8.06
N MET A 224 56.16 -35.19 7.55
CA MET A 224 56.28 -36.56 8.06
C MET A 224 57.23 -37.44 7.20
N PRO A 225 57.86 -38.47 7.79
CA PRO A 225 58.69 -39.43 7.04
C PRO A 225 57.85 -40.22 6.02
N ALA A 226 58.45 -40.55 4.87
CA ALA A 226 57.76 -41.08 3.68
C ALA A 226 56.86 -42.32 3.93
N ASN A 227 57.23 -43.19 4.88
CA ASN A 227 56.45 -44.38 5.24
C ASN A 227 55.15 -44.03 6.00
N GLU A 228 55.17 -43.00 6.84
CA GLU A 228 53.97 -42.53 7.55
C GLU A 228 53.06 -41.72 6.62
N VAL A 229 53.64 -40.94 5.70
CA VAL A 229 52.88 -40.24 4.64
C VAL A 229 52.10 -41.23 3.77
N ALA A 230 52.72 -42.35 3.37
CA ALA A 230 52.04 -43.38 2.60
C ALA A 230 50.91 -44.08 3.40
N LYS A 231 51.05 -44.21 4.72
CA LYS A 231 50.01 -44.76 5.59
C LYS A 231 48.84 -43.79 5.75
N GLU A 232 49.11 -42.50 6.00
CA GLU A 232 48.07 -41.47 6.09
C GLU A 232 47.35 -41.29 4.75
N LEU A 233 48.07 -41.25 3.62
CA LEU A 233 47.46 -41.15 2.29
C LEU A 233 46.55 -42.34 1.96
N ARG A 234 46.93 -43.57 2.35
CA ARG A 234 46.04 -44.74 2.20
C ARG A 234 44.78 -44.61 3.06
N GLN A 235 44.90 -44.08 4.27
CA GLN A 235 43.74 -43.84 5.14
C GLN A 235 42.81 -42.76 4.56
N GLU A 236 43.36 -41.67 4.02
CA GLU A 236 42.60 -40.61 3.35
C GLU A 236 41.88 -41.14 2.11
N VAL A 237 42.57 -41.88 1.23
CA VAL A 237 41.97 -42.48 0.03
C VAL A 237 40.89 -43.50 0.40
N ALA A 238 41.10 -44.31 1.45
CA ALA A 238 40.10 -45.25 1.95
C ALA A 238 38.87 -44.53 2.51
N ALA A 239 39.05 -43.39 3.20
CA ALA A 239 37.93 -42.58 3.69
C ALA A 239 37.11 -41.98 2.55
N VAL A 240 37.77 -41.47 1.50
CA VAL A 240 37.08 -40.95 0.29
C VAL A 240 36.31 -42.06 -0.42
N ALA A 241 36.88 -43.27 -0.54
CA ALA A 241 36.19 -44.41 -1.12
C ALA A 241 34.95 -44.82 -0.30
N TYR A 242 35.07 -44.83 1.03
CA TYR A 242 33.95 -45.11 1.94
C TYR A 242 32.85 -44.05 1.83
N GLU A 243 33.20 -42.76 1.72
CA GLU A 243 32.22 -41.68 1.53
C GLU A 243 31.49 -41.80 0.19
N ALA A 244 32.19 -42.16 -0.88
CA ALA A 244 31.58 -42.42 -2.19
C ALA A 244 30.59 -43.60 -2.11
N GLU A 245 30.98 -44.69 -1.45
CA GLU A 245 30.11 -45.86 -1.22
C GLU A 245 28.89 -45.49 -0.36
N ALA A 246 29.08 -44.73 0.72
CA ALA A 246 28.00 -44.29 1.59
C ALA A 246 26.98 -43.41 0.86
N ASN A 247 27.44 -42.50 -0.02
CA ASN A 247 26.55 -41.69 -0.85
C ASN A 247 25.76 -42.52 -1.87
N ILE A 248 26.37 -43.56 -2.44
CA ILE A 248 25.70 -44.49 -3.35
C ILE A 248 24.64 -45.33 -2.60
N LEU A 249 25.00 -45.90 -1.45
CA LEU A 249 24.09 -46.77 -0.68
C LEU A 249 23.01 -45.99 0.08
N GLY A 250 23.28 -44.73 0.44
CA GLY A 250 22.36 -43.82 1.12
C GLY A 250 21.59 -42.95 0.14
N SER A 251 22.15 -41.81 -0.22
CA SER A 251 21.49 -40.74 -0.98
C SER A 251 20.94 -41.19 -2.33
N LEU A 252 21.72 -41.94 -3.11
CA LEU A 252 21.28 -42.42 -4.42
C LEU A 252 20.15 -43.46 -4.29
N ARG A 253 20.26 -44.38 -3.32
CA ARG A 253 19.22 -45.37 -3.04
C ARG A 253 17.93 -44.73 -2.53
N GLU A 254 18.02 -43.73 -1.65
CA GLU A 254 16.86 -42.97 -1.17
C GLU A 254 16.19 -42.19 -2.31
N GLY A 255 16.98 -41.55 -3.18
CA GLY A 255 16.47 -40.90 -4.39
C GLY A 255 15.75 -41.89 -5.31
N PHE A 256 16.26 -43.10 -5.46
CA PHE A 256 15.57 -44.16 -6.22
C PHE A 256 14.27 -44.61 -5.54
N ALA A 257 14.23 -44.70 -4.22
CA ALA A 257 13.02 -45.04 -3.48
C ALA A 257 11.92 -43.98 -3.67
N LYS A 258 12.26 -42.68 -3.58
CA LYS A 258 11.32 -41.58 -3.84
C LYS A 258 10.77 -41.60 -5.27
N LEU A 259 11.62 -41.90 -6.25
CA LEU A 259 11.17 -42.10 -7.64
C LEU A 259 10.25 -43.31 -7.78
N GLU A 260 10.42 -44.35 -6.97
CA GLU A 260 9.51 -45.50 -6.95
C GLU A 260 8.14 -45.17 -6.33
N GLU A 261 8.13 -44.35 -5.27
CA GLU A 261 6.89 -43.82 -4.67
C GLU A 261 6.14 -42.94 -5.66
N HIS A 262 6.83 -41.99 -6.30
CA HIS A 262 6.23 -41.13 -7.34
C HIS A 262 5.72 -41.95 -8.54
N ALA A 263 6.45 -42.99 -8.97
CA ALA A 263 6.02 -43.88 -10.05
C ALA A 263 4.73 -44.64 -9.70
N ALA A 264 4.52 -45.00 -8.43
CA ALA A 264 3.29 -45.65 -7.97
C ALA A 264 2.07 -44.72 -8.02
N GLU A 265 2.27 -43.41 -7.84
CA GLU A 265 1.20 -42.39 -7.88
C GLU A 265 0.91 -41.87 -9.29
N SER A 266 1.94 -41.66 -10.11
CA SER A 266 1.86 -41.07 -11.45
C SER A 266 1.74 -42.09 -12.59
N GLY A 267 2.12 -43.35 -12.35
CA GLY A 267 2.16 -44.42 -13.36
C GLY A 267 3.35 -44.37 -14.32
N GLU A 268 4.32 -43.48 -14.11
CA GLU A 268 5.54 -43.35 -14.93
C GLU A 268 6.60 -44.41 -14.60
N ASP A 269 7.25 -45.01 -15.61
CA ASP A 269 8.36 -45.96 -15.41
C ASP A 269 9.72 -45.27 -15.46
N HIS A 270 10.39 -45.17 -14.30
CA HIS A 270 11.72 -44.58 -14.16
C HIS A 270 12.88 -45.60 -14.22
N ARG A 271 12.63 -46.89 -14.52
CA ARG A 271 13.67 -47.94 -14.51
C ARG A 271 14.83 -47.66 -15.48
N THR A 272 14.53 -47.19 -16.69
CA THR A 272 15.55 -46.85 -17.69
C THR A 272 16.44 -45.70 -17.24
N PHE A 273 15.86 -44.68 -16.59
CA PHE A 273 16.60 -43.56 -16.03
C PHE A 273 17.52 -44.01 -14.88
N LYS A 274 17.00 -44.79 -13.94
CA LYS A 274 17.78 -45.39 -12.83
C LYS A 274 18.94 -46.24 -13.35
N ALA A 275 18.68 -47.11 -14.33
CA ALA A 275 19.71 -47.94 -14.97
C ALA A 275 20.78 -47.11 -15.67
N GLY A 276 20.40 -46.00 -16.31
CA GLY A 276 21.35 -45.06 -16.93
C GLY A 276 22.31 -44.42 -15.93
N LEU A 277 21.82 -44.03 -14.75
CA LEU A 277 22.66 -43.47 -13.68
C LEU A 277 23.65 -44.50 -13.13
N ILE A 278 23.22 -45.74 -12.90
CA ILE A 278 24.12 -46.83 -12.48
C ILE A 278 25.17 -47.09 -13.55
N ARG A 279 24.76 -47.15 -14.83
CA ARG A 279 25.69 -47.36 -15.94
C ARG A 279 26.75 -46.27 -16.02
N GLN A 280 26.39 -45.02 -15.77
CA GLN A 280 27.35 -43.91 -15.75
C GLN A 280 28.37 -44.09 -14.62
N LEU A 281 27.94 -44.49 -13.42
CA LEU A 281 28.84 -44.78 -12.31
C LEU A 281 29.82 -45.91 -12.64
N GLU A 282 29.33 -47.01 -13.24
CA GLU A 282 30.18 -48.11 -13.71
C GLU A 282 31.24 -47.63 -14.70
N ILE A 283 30.86 -46.80 -15.68
CA ILE A 283 31.79 -46.24 -16.67
C ILE A 283 32.85 -45.38 -15.98
N THR A 284 32.45 -44.53 -15.02
CA THR A 284 33.40 -43.69 -14.28
C THR A 284 34.37 -44.52 -13.45
N LEU A 285 33.91 -45.58 -12.78
CA LEU A 285 34.76 -46.50 -12.03
C LEU A 285 35.71 -47.28 -12.96
N ALA A 286 35.23 -47.72 -14.12
CA ALA A 286 36.05 -48.37 -15.13
C ALA A 286 37.15 -47.44 -15.69
N ALA A 287 36.83 -46.16 -15.89
CA ALA A 287 37.80 -45.15 -16.32
C ALA A 287 38.92 -44.97 -15.28
N VAL A 288 38.57 -44.82 -13.99
CA VAL A 288 39.55 -44.73 -12.89
C VAL A 288 40.39 -46.01 -12.81
N ARG A 289 39.77 -47.19 -12.91
CA ARG A 289 40.49 -48.47 -12.95
C ARG A 289 41.50 -48.53 -14.10
N SER A 290 41.12 -48.06 -15.29
CA SER A 290 42.00 -48.02 -16.46
C SER A 290 43.14 -47.01 -16.30
N GLU A 291 42.88 -45.83 -15.72
CA GLU A 291 43.88 -44.77 -15.50
C GLU A 291 45.01 -45.24 -14.59
N PHE A 292 44.70 -46.00 -13.55
CA PHE A 292 45.67 -46.54 -12.60
C PHE A 292 46.12 -47.99 -12.89
N HIS A 293 45.71 -48.55 -14.04
CA HIS A 293 46.04 -49.92 -14.47
C HIS A 293 45.73 -50.99 -13.41
N LEU A 294 44.59 -50.86 -12.72
CA LEU A 294 44.21 -51.75 -11.63
C LEU A 294 43.62 -53.07 -12.15
N PRO A 295 43.94 -54.22 -11.54
CA PRO A 295 43.39 -55.51 -11.96
C PRO A 295 41.88 -55.59 -11.69
N GLU A 296 41.16 -56.40 -12.47
CA GLU A 296 39.72 -56.58 -12.34
C GLU A 296 39.33 -57.41 -11.10
N GLN A 297 40.16 -58.41 -10.79
CA GLN A 297 40.09 -59.24 -9.59
C GLN A 297 41.40 -59.12 -8.83
N VAL A 298 41.33 -59.08 -7.50
CA VAL A 298 42.53 -59.10 -6.65
C VAL A 298 42.87 -60.55 -6.38
N ASP A 299 44.04 -61.02 -6.82
CA ASP A 299 44.55 -62.34 -6.45
C ASP A 299 44.79 -62.37 -4.93
N THR A 300 44.06 -63.22 -4.21
CA THR A 300 44.09 -63.29 -2.73
C THR A 300 45.32 -64.00 -2.15
N ASP A 301 46.23 -64.51 -2.98
CA ASP A 301 47.37 -65.34 -2.53
C ASP A 301 48.58 -64.56 -2.02
N GLY A 302 48.52 -63.24 -1.99
CA GLY A 302 49.53 -62.40 -1.35
C GLY A 302 48.95 -61.04 -1.00
N GLY A 303 48.68 -60.83 0.29
CA GLY A 303 48.26 -59.52 0.79
C GLY A 303 49.23 -58.41 0.37
N PRO A 304 48.79 -57.14 0.35
CA PRO A 304 49.63 -56.02 -0.06
C PRO A 304 50.99 -56.04 0.66
N THR A 305 52.08 -55.76 -0.06
CA THR A 305 53.45 -55.87 0.48
C THR A 305 53.68 -55.09 1.78
N TRP A 306 52.96 -53.99 1.99
CA TRP A 306 53.03 -53.17 3.21
C TRP A 306 52.26 -53.74 4.43
N LEU A 307 51.46 -54.80 4.25
CA LEU A 307 50.76 -55.55 5.30
C LEU A 307 51.60 -56.73 5.82
N ASN A 308 52.58 -57.17 5.02
CA ASN A 308 53.55 -58.19 5.41
C ASN A 308 54.74 -57.49 6.09
N ALA A 309 54.68 -57.31 7.41
CA ALA A 309 55.70 -56.63 8.21
C ALA A 309 57.03 -57.41 8.35
N ALA A 310 57.66 -57.81 7.24
CA ALA A 310 58.88 -58.60 7.23
C ALA A 310 60.09 -57.94 6.56
N GLU A 311 59.99 -56.73 6.00
CA GLU A 311 61.17 -56.02 5.47
C GLU A 311 61.21 -54.59 6.00
N ALA A 312 61.97 -54.44 7.09
CA ALA A 312 62.44 -53.19 7.66
C ALA A 312 63.68 -52.67 6.92
#